data_AF-A0A848EMA5-F1
#
_entry.id   AF-A0A848EMA5-F1
#
_cell.length_a   1.000
_cell.length_b   1.000
_cell.length_c   1.000
_cell.angle_alpha   90.00
_cell.angle_beta   90.00
_cell.angle_gamma   90.00
#
_symmetry.space_group_name_H-M   'P 1'
#
loop_
_entity.id
_entity.type
_entity.pdbx_description
1 polymer ?
#
loop_
_entity_poly.entity_id
_entity_poly.type
_entity_poly.pdbx_seq_one_letter_code
_entity_poly.pdbx_strand_id
1 'polypeptide(L)'
;MTMNREEIKKAVADTVVSFARSEAEAAIKSIDLEDIQKLVEAQMKNLTDPLEAEIQTTTSWWVKIRNRLYITLLQQAVKAIVADTKQKIV
;
A
#
# COMPACT_ATOMS: atom_id res chain seq x y z
N MET A 1 37.43 29.57 12.16
CA MET A 1 37.75 28.29 11.52
C MET A 1 36.99 28.23 10.21
N THR A 2 37.70 28.20 9.09
CA THR A 2 37.12 28.03 7.75
C THR A 2 36.91 26.54 7.49
N MET A 3 35.72 26.16 7.01
CA MET A 3 35.44 24.77 6.68
C MET A 3 36.42 24.26 5.62
N ASN A 4 36.98 23.08 5.86
CA ASN A 4 37.88 22.43 4.92
C ASN A 4 37.10 21.74 3.78
N ARG A 5 37.81 21.35 2.73
CA ARG A 5 37.22 20.75 1.51
C ARG A 5 36.39 19.50 1.79
N GLU A 6 36.78 18.68 2.77
CA GLU A 6 36.05 17.45 3.12
C GLU A 6 34.79 17.74 3.93
N GLU A 7 34.83 18.74 4.80
CA GLU A 7 33.64 19.25 5.51
C GLU A 7 32.61 19.83 4.52
N ILE A 8 33.07 20.50 3.46
CA ILE A 8 32.21 21.01 2.38
C ILE A 8 31.56 19.85 1.61
N LYS A 9 32.33 18.84 1.20
CA LYS A 9 31.78 17.67 0.50
C LYS A 9 30.72 16.95 1.34
N LYS A 10 30.96 16.78 2.63
CA LYS A 10 30.03 16.14 3.55
C LYS A 10 28.74 16.96 3.71
N ALA A 11 28.86 18.27 3.94
CA ALA A 11 27.71 19.16 4.04
C ALA A 11 26.85 19.16 2.76
N VAL A 12 27.49 19.11 1.59
CA VAL A 12 26.80 18.98 0.30
C VAL A 12 26.08 17.63 0.18
N ALA A 13 26.74 16.53 0.53
CA ALA A 13 26.12 15.20 0.50
C ALA A 13 24.92 15.11 1.44
N ASP A 14 25.05 15.60 2.68
CA ASP A 14 23.97 15.61 3.67
C ASP A 14 22.78 16.48 3.19
N THR A 15 23.07 17.61 2.54
CA THR A 15 22.04 18.48 1.94
C THR A 15 21.30 17.76 0.81
N VAL A 16 22.01 17.08 -0.09
CA VAL A 16 21.39 16.33 -1.20
C VAL A 16 20.55 15.16 -0.68
N VAL A 17 21.02 14.44 0.34
CA VAL A 17 20.27 13.34 0.96
C VAL A 17 19.01 13.86 1.66
N SER A 18 19.11 14.97 2.39
CA SER A 18 17.93 15.57 3.06
C SER A 18 16.90 16.08 2.05
N PHE A 19 17.34 16.64 0.92
CA PHE A 19 16.47 17.06 -0.17
C PHE A 19 15.77 15.86 -0.82
N ALA A 20 16.52 14.81 -1.19
CA ALA A 20 15.95 13.59 -1.77
C ALA A 20 14.93 12.92 -0.83
N ARG A 21 15.18 12.95 0.48
CA ARG A 21 14.22 12.47 1.49
C ARG A 21 12.96 13.33 1.53
N SER A 22 13.10 14.66 1.49
CA SER A 22 11.97 15.59 1.47
C SER A 22 11.10 15.39 0.22
N GLU A 23 11.72 15.21 -0.95
CA GLU A 23 11.02 14.94 -2.21
C GLU A 23 10.32 13.57 -2.19
N ALA A 24 10.97 12.54 -1.63
CA ALA A 24 10.35 11.22 -1.47
C ALA A 24 9.17 11.27 -0.47
N GLU A 25 9.31 11.99 0.64
CA GLU A 25 8.21 12.21 1.59
C GLU A 25 7.07 13.02 0.97
N ALA A 26 7.37 14.03 0.16
CA ALA A 26 6.37 14.79 -0.58
C ALA A 26 5.67 13.93 -1.63
N ALA A 27 6.41 13.09 -2.37
CA ALA A 27 5.85 12.15 -3.32
C ALA A 27 4.95 11.12 -2.62
N ILE A 28 5.36 10.58 -1.47
CA ILE A 28 4.55 9.66 -0.66
C ILE A 28 3.30 10.37 -0.10
N LYS A 29 3.43 11.60 0.38
CA LYS A 29 2.28 12.44 0.81
C LYS A 29 1.38 12.84 -0.35
N SER A 30 1.91 12.86 -1.57
CA SER A 30 1.15 13.11 -2.80
C SER A 30 0.46 11.86 -3.35
N ILE A 31 0.78 10.66 -2.84
CA ILE A 31 -0.02 9.46 -3.09
C ILE A 31 -1.38 9.72 -2.45
N ASP A 32 -2.38 9.91 -3.30
CA ASP A 32 -3.74 10.15 -2.86
C ASP A 32 -4.20 8.95 -2.00
N LEU A 33 -4.94 9.23 -0.94
CA LEU A 33 -5.57 8.21 -0.11
C LEU A 33 -6.51 7.32 -0.97
N GLU A 34 -6.97 7.81 -2.12
CA GLU A 34 -7.67 7.02 -3.15
C GLU A 34 -6.76 6.05 -3.92
N ASP A 35 -5.50 6.39 -4.16
CA ASP A 35 -4.56 5.52 -4.87
C ASP A 35 -4.08 4.36 -4.00
N ILE A 36 -3.93 4.59 -2.69
CA ILE A 36 -3.68 3.51 -1.71
C ILE A 36 -4.83 2.52 -1.72
N GLN A 37 -6.08 3.01 -1.77
CA GLN A 37 -7.24 2.14 -1.85
C GLN A 37 -7.23 1.28 -3.12
N LYS A 38 -6.99 1.90 -4.29
CA LYS A 38 -6.89 1.19 -5.57
C LYS A 38 -5.79 0.12 -5.58
N LEU A 39 -4.63 0.43 -4.98
CA LEU A 39 -3.51 -0.52 -4.89
C LEU A 39 -3.86 -1.73 -4.04
N VAL A 40 -4.45 -1.52 -2.86
CA VAL A 40 -4.86 -2.61 -1.97
C VAL A 40 -5.98 -3.45 -2.60
N GLU A 41 -6.95 -2.80 -3.25
CA GLU A 41 -8.03 -3.49 -3.98
C GLU A 41 -7.49 -4.33 -5.15
N ALA A 42 -6.52 -3.81 -5.92
CA ALA A 42 -5.90 -4.54 -7.03
C ALA A 42 -5.15 -5.79 -6.55
N GLN A 43 -4.42 -5.70 -5.43
CA GLN A 43 -3.77 -6.87 -4.85
C GLN A 43 -4.80 -7.87 -4.28
N MET A 44 -5.89 -7.38 -3.70
CA MET A 44 -6.96 -8.23 -3.18
C MET A 44 -7.70 -8.99 -4.28
N LYS A 45 -7.74 -8.43 -5.48
CA LYS A 45 -8.34 -9.08 -6.64
C LYS A 45 -7.65 -10.41 -6.98
N ASN A 46 -6.33 -10.48 -6.86
CA ASN A 46 -5.57 -11.72 -7.07
C ASN A 46 -5.96 -12.85 -6.09
N LEU A 47 -6.51 -12.50 -4.92
CA LEU A 47 -6.97 -13.45 -3.92
C LEU A 47 -8.46 -13.80 -4.07
N THR A 48 -9.27 -12.87 -4.59
CA THR A 48 -10.74 -13.02 -4.68
C THR A 48 -11.19 -13.60 -6.01
N ASP A 49 -10.52 -13.29 -7.13
CA ASP A 49 -10.85 -13.81 -8.47
C ASP A 49 -10.88 -15.35 -8.53
N PRO A 50 -9.92 -16.10 -7.95
CA PRO A 50 -9.99 -17.56 -7.94
C PRO A 50 -11.16 -18.10 -7.13
N LEU A 51 -11.52 -17.42 -6.03
CA LEU A 51 -12.64 -17.81 -5.16
C LEU A 51 -13.98 -17.60 -5.87
N GLU A 52 -14.11 -16.49 -6.61
CA GLU A 52 -15.28 -16.19 -7.44
C GLU A 52 -15.40 -17.17 -8.60
N ALA A 53 -14.30 -17.49 -9.28
CA ALA A 53 -14.28 -18.50 -10.33
C ALA A 53 -14.71 -19.88 -9.80
N GLU A 54 -14.22 -20.29 -8.62
CA GLU A 54 -14.63 -21.55 -7.99
C GLU A 54 -16.12 -21.53 -7.59
N ILE A 55 -16.66 -20.40 -7.10
CA ILE A 55 -18.11 -20.26 -6.81
C ILE A 55 -18.97 -20.50 -8.06
N GLN A 56 -18.54 -19.95 -9.20
CA GLN A 56 -19.31 -20.05 -10.46
C GLN A 56 -19.21 -21.43 -11.10
N THR A 57 -18.07 -22.10 -10.96
CA THR A 57 -17.80 -23.36 -11.65
C THR A 57 -18.14 -24.60 -10.81
N THR A 58 -18.14 -24.51 -9.49
CA THR A 58 -18.41 -25.65 -8.61
C THR A 58 -19.90 -26.00 -8.51
N THR A 59 -20.19 -27.29 -8.35
CA THR A 59 -21.54 -27.79 -7.98
C THR A 59 -21.73 -27.91 -6.47
N SER A 60 -20.65 -27.87 -5.68
CA SER A 60 -20.71 -28.06 -4.23
C SER A 60 -21.25 -26.83 -3.51
N TRP A 61 -22.32 -27.01 -2.73
CA TRP A 61 -22.95 -25.92 -1.98
C TRP A 61 -22.07 -25.39 -0.84
N TRP A 62 -21.37 -26.28 -0.13
CA TRP A 62 -20.45 -25.89 0.93
C TRP A 62 -19.28 -25.05 0.41
N VAL A 63 -18.72 -25.40 -0.75
CA VAL A 63 -17.65 -24.64 -1.40
C VAL A 63 -18.11 -23.23 -1.74
N LYS A 64 -19.32 -23.07 -2.28
CA LYS A 64 -19.91 -21.75 -2.57
C LYS A 64 -20.03 -20.89 -1.32
N ILE A 65 -20.49 -21.47 -0.21
CA ILE A 65 -20.66 -20.74 1.05
C ILE A 65 -19.31 -20.33 1.63
N ARG A 66 -18.38 -21.28 1.75
CA ARG A 66 -17.03 -21.03 2.27
C ARG A 66 -16.34 -19.90 1.49
N ASN A 67 -16.38 -19.95 0.16
CA ASN A 67 -15.71 -18.95 -0.66
C ASN A 67 -16.36 -17.57 -0.55
N ARG A 68 -17.71 -17.48 -0.44
CA ARG A 68 -18.40 -16.21 -0.18
C ARG A 68 -18.03 -15.60 1.17
N LEU A 69 -17.87 -16.43 2.20
CA LEU A 69 -17.40 -16.00 3.51
C LEU A 69 -15.97 -15.46 3.42
N TYR A 70 -15.06 -16.15 2.75
CA TYR A 70 -13.68 -15.69 2.55
C TYR A 70 -13.63 -14.35 1.81
N ILE A 71 -14.35 -14.20 0.70
CA ILE A 71 -14.40 -12.93 -0.04
C ILE A 71 -14.90 -11.79 0.87
N THR A 72 -15.94 -12.02 1.65
CA THR A 72 -16.50 -11.01 2.56
C THR A 72 -15.49 -10.58 3.62
N LEU A 73 -14.79 -11.54 4.25
CA LEU A 73 -13.77 -11.27 5.25
C LEU A 73 -12.58 -10.50 4.65
N LEU A 74 -12.14 -10.89 3.45
CA LEU A 74 -11.07 -10.21 2.72
C LEU A 74 -11.44 -8.75 2.40
N GLN A 75 -12.67 -8.50 1.93
CA GLN A 75 -13.16 -7.14 1.67
C GLN A 75 -13.22 -6.27 2.93
N GLN A 76 -13.59 -6.85 4.08
CA GLN A 76 -13.54 -6.14 5.37
C GLN A 76 -12.10 -5.82 5.79
N ALA A 77 -11.18 -6.77 5.61
CA ALA A 77 -9.76 -6.56 5.91
C ALA A 77 -9.17 -5.43 5.06
N VAL A 78 -9.49 -5.35 3.76
CA VAL A 78 -9.06 -4.22 2.89
C VAL A 78 -9.50 -2.89 3.48
N LYS A 79 -10.77 -2.75 3.86
CA LYS A 79 -11.28 -1.49 4.43
C LYS A 79 -10.53 -1.10 5.70
N ALA A 80 -10.24 -2.07 6.57
CA ALA A 80 -9.48 -1.84 7.79
C ALA A 80 -8.02 -1.43 7.51
N ILE A 81 -7.33 -2.13 6.59
CA ILE A 81 -5.95 -1.82 6.20
C ILE A 81 -5.86 -0.43 5.56
N VAL A 82 -6.80 -0.10 4.67
CA VAL A 82 -6.85 1.23 4.05
C VAL A 82 -7.06 2.29 5.13
N ALA A 83 -8.02 2.12 6.04
CA ALA A 83 -8.26 3.08 7.12
C ALA A 83 -7.03 3.27 8.03
N ASP A 84 -6.38 2.18 8.45
CA ASP A 84 -5.16 2.21 9.27
C ASP A 84 -3.98 2.89 8.53
N THR A 85 -3.80 2.58 7.24
CA THR A 85 -2.76 3.21 6.41
C THR A 85 -3.02 4.71 6.25
N LYS A 86 -4.29 5.12 6.01
CA LYS A 86 -4.67 6.53 5.94
C LYS A 86 -4.35 7.25 7.26
N GLN A 87 -4.65 6.64 8.40
CA GLN A 87 -4.39 7.21 9.72
C GLN A 87 -2.90 7.37 10.03
N LYS A 88 -2.04 6.50 9.50
CA LYS A 88 -0.58 6.54 9.75
C LYS A 88 0.18 7.51 8.83
N ILE A 89 -0.42 7.90 7.71
CA ILE A 89 0.17 8.84 6.75
C ILE A 89 -0.20 10.30 7.05
N VAL A 90 -1.38 10.53 7.64
CA VAL A 90 -1.84 11.84 8.15
C VAL A 90 -1.23 12.13 9.52
#